data_AF-A0A7W1U3M6-F1
#
_entry.id   AF-A0A7W1U3M6-F1
#
_cell.length_a   1.000
_cell.length_b   1.000
_cell.length_c   1.000
_cell.angle_alpha   90.00
_cell.angle_beta   90.00
_cell.angle_gamma   90.00
#
_symmetry.space_group_name_H-M   'P 1'
#
loop_
_entity.id
_entity.type
_entity.pdbx_description
1 polymer ?
#
loop_
_entity_poly.entity_id
_entity_poly.type
_entity_poly.pdbx_seq_one_letter_code
_entity_poly.pdbx_strand_id
1 'polypeptide(L)'
;MSRSEKFRALIASSLFAAFLLALSLAASPQLHARFHPDAGSPEHECAVTLIATGKYEHVDAAPTLIAPQPAVLFEKIPAFAPVWVAAPFLGAAIFEHAPPALS
;
A
#
# COMPACT_ATOMS: atom_id res chain seq x y z
N MET A 1 -1.64 -2.65 -49.54
CA MET A 1 -2.14 -2.96 -48.19
C MET A 1 -3.37 -3.86 -48.30
N SER A 2 -3.22 -5.12 -47.90
CA SER A 2 -4.24 -6.15 -47.85
C SER A 2 -5.45 -5.72 -46.98
N ARG A 3 -6.62 -6.27 -47.28
CA ARG A 3 -7.84 -6.06 -46.48
C ARG A 3 -7.63 -6.40 -45.01
N SER A 4 -6.81 -7.42 -44.72
CA SER A 4 -6.45 -7.82 -43.36
C SER A 4 -5.56 -6.78 -42.66
N GLU A 5 -4.63 -6.15 -43.37
CA GLU A 5 -3.73 -5.12 -42.82
C GLU A 5 -4.50 -3.85 -42.46
N LYS A 6 -5.42 -3.42 -43.32
CA LYS A 6 -6.30 -2.27 -43.03
C LYS A 6 -7.18 -2.55 -41.82
N PHE A 7 -7.74 -3.75 -41.72
CA PHE A 7 -8.56 -4.15 -40.58
C PHE A 7 -7.77 -4.16 -39.27
N ARG A 8 -6.55 -4.73 -39.28
CA ARG A 8 -5.65 -4.71 -38.12
C ARG A 8 -5.26 -3.30 -37.73
N ALA A 9 -4.97 -2.43 -38.70
CA ALA A 9 -4.64 -1.03 -38.45
C ALA A 9 -5.80 -0.28 -37.80
N LEU A 10 -7.04 -0.49 -38.27
CA LEU A 10 -8.23 0.11 -37.67
C LEU A 10 -8.45 -0.36 -36.23
N ILE A 11 -8.28 -1.65 -35.96
CA ILE A 11 -8.35 -2.18 -34.60
C ILE A 11 -7.27 -1.54 -33.72
N ALA A 12 -6.02 -1.53 -34.18
CA ALA A 12 -4.90 -0.98 -33.42
C ALA A 12 -5.11 0.52 -33.11
N SER A 13 -5.52 1.31 -34.10
CA SER A 13 -5.81 2.73 -33.89
C SER A 13 -6.98 2.95 -32.93
N SER A 14 -8.02 2.11 -33.01
CA SER A 14 -9.17 2.19 -32.13
C SER A 14 -8.79 1.86 -30.69
N LEU A 15 -7.99 0.81 -30.47
CA LEU A 15 -7.51 0.42 -29.15
C LEU A 15 -6.62 1.50 -28.54
N PHE A 16 -5.72 2.07 -29.35
CA PHE A 16 -4.84 3.15 -28.91
C PHE A 16 -5.63 4.40 -28.51
N ALA A 17 -6.62 4.81 -29.31
CA ALA A 17 -7.49 5.93 -28.99
C ALA A 17 -8.29 5.68 -27.70
N ALA A 18 -8.85 4.48 -27.53
CA ALA A 18 -9.57 4.10 -26.32
C ALA A 18 -8.66 4.14 -25.08
N PHE A 19 -7.42 3.68 -25.19
CA PHE A 19 -6.43 3.72 -24.11
C PHE A 19 -6.07 5.16 -23.72
N LEU A 20 -5.80 6.03 -24.70
CA LEU A 20 -5.52 7.46 -24.43
C LEU A 20 -6.70 8.17 -23.78
N LEU A 21 -7.93 7.84 -24.18
CA LEU A 21 -9.13 8.37 -23.55
C LEU A 21 -9.22 7.90 -22.09
N ALA A 22 -9.05 6.61 -21.84
CA ALA A 22 -9.10 6.05 -20.49
C ALA A 22 -8.01 6.65 -19.58
N LEU A 23 -6.80 6.86 -20.11
CA LEU A 23 -5.70 7.53 -19.40
C LEU A 23 -6.05 8.99 -19.05
N SER A 24 -6.70 9.71 -19.96
CA SER A 24 -7.12 11.09 -19.75
C SER A 24 -8.21 11.19 -18.67
N LEU A 25 -9.15 10.24 -18.65
CA LEU A 25 -10.18 10.14 -17.60
C LEU A 25 -9.57 9.74 -16.26
N ALA A 26 -8.55 8.87 -16.24
CA ALA A 26 -7.85 8.48 -15.03
C ALA A 26 -7.14 9.67 -14.36
N ALA A 27 -6.67 10.64 -15.16
CA ALA A 27 -6.07 11.87 -14.66
C ALA A 27 -7.09 12.90 -14.11
N SER A 28 -8.39 12.75 -14.39
CA SER A 28 -9.43 13.67 -13.92
C SER A 28 -10.71 12.93 -13.46
N PRO A 29 -10.85 12.67 -12.16
CA PRO A 29 -12.05 12.03 -11.60
C PRO A 29 -13.34 12.78 -11.87
N GLN A 30 -13.30 14.12 -11.98
CA GLN A 30 -14.49 14.91 -12.30
C GLN A 30 -14.99 14.64 -13.71
N LEU A 31 -14.08 14.41 -14.67
CA LEU A 31 -14.45 14.05 -16.03
C LEU A 31 -14.99 12.61 -16.09
N HIS A 32 -14.35 11.68 -15.39
CA HIS A 32 -14.81 10.29 -15.29
C HIS A 32 -16.25 10.20 -14.74
N ALA A 33 -16.57 10.93 -13.68
CA ALA A 33 -17.92 10.99 -13.11
C ALA A 33 -18.99 11.55 -14.06
N ARG A 34 -18.62 12.27 -15.12
CA ARG A 34 -19.57 12.72 -16.16
C ARG A 34 -20.00 11.61 -17.10
N PHE A 35 -19.18 10.57 -17.27
CA PHE A 35 -19.54 9.41 -18.10
C PHE A 35 -20.51 8.49 -17.38
N HIS A 36 -20.32 8.28 -16.08
CA HIS A 36 -21.27 7.56 -15.25
C HIS A 36 -21.14 7.98 -13.77
N PRO A 37 -22.27 8.09 -13.06
CA PRO A 37 -22.33 8.70 -11.72
C PRO A 37 -21.72 7.83 -10.61
N ASP A 38 -21.57 6.52 -10.83
CA ASP A 38 -20.98 5.57 -9.87
C ASP A 38 -19.44 5.48 -9.95
N ALA A 39 -18.80 6.30 -10.79
CA ALA A 39 -17.35 6.30 -11.01
C ALA A 39 -16.49 6.47 -9.74
N GLY A 40 -17.04 7.09 -8.69
CA GLY A 40 -16.34 7.30 -7.41
C GLY A 40 -16.63 6.23 -6.35
N SER A 41 -17.44 5.21 -6.65
CA SER A 41 -17.75 4.15 -5.70
C SER A 41 -16.50 3.30 -5.43
N PRO A 42 -16.21 2.93 -4.16
CA PRO A 42 -15.02 2.14 -3.83
C PRO A 42 -15.04 0.73 -4.45
N GLU A 43 -16.23 0.21 -4.75
CA GLU A 43 -16.44 -1.11 -5.38
C GLU A 43 -16.54 -1.02 -6.91
N HIS A 44 -16.36 0.16 -7.50
CA HIS A 44 -16.47 0.35 -8.94
C HIS A 44 -15.16 0.03 -9.67
N GLU A 45 -15.19 -1.00 -10.51
CA GLU A 45 -14.08 -1.41 -11.35
C GLU A 45 -14.40 -1.19 -12.84
N CYS A 46 -13.62 -0.34 -13.50
CA CYS A 46 -13.66 -0.14 -14.94
C CYS A 46 -12.23 0.15 -15.47
N ALA A 47 -12.06 0.19 -16.78
CA ALA A 47 -10.74 0.44 -17.40
C ALA A 47 -10.06 1.72 -16.87
N VAL A 48 -10.83 2.76 -16.56
CA VAL A 48 -10.30 4.01 -16.00
C VAL A 48 -9.79 3.81 -14.57
N THR A 49 -10.56 3.13 -13.71
CA THR A 49 -10.13 2.89 -12.32
C THR A 49 -8.96 1.91 -12.25
N LEU A 50 -8.89 0.94 -13.16
CA LEU A 50 -7.73 0.05 -13.30
C LEU A 50 -6.47 0.83 -13.67
N ILE A 51 -6.55 1.78 -14.62
CA ILE A 51 -5.42 2.65 -14.98
C ILE A 51 -5.02 3.56 -13.81
N ALA A 52 -6.00 4.15 -13.12
CA ALA A 52 -5.75 5.07 -12.01
C ALA A 52 -5.12 4.36 -10.79
N THR A 53 -5.53 3.12 -10.51
CA THR A 53 -5.08 2.36 -9.33
C THR A 53 -3.88 1.44 -9.61
N GLY A 54 -3.59 1.16 -10.87
CA GLY A 54 -2.57 0.18 -11.25
C GLY A 54 -2.94 -1.27 -10.95
N LYS A 55 -4.21 -1.55 -10.60
CA LYS A 55 -4.71 -2.89 -10.25
C LYS A 55 -4.92 -3.79 -11.48
N TYR A 56 -3.89 -3.96 -12.32
CA TYR A 56 -3.97 -4.87 -13.47
C TYR A 56 -3.87 -6.34 -13.07
N GLU A 57 -3.23 -6.60 -11.93
CA GLU A 57 -3.10 -7.92 -11.35
C GLU A 57 -4.39 -8.23 -10.58
N HIS A 58 -5.23 -9.11 -11.14
CA HIS A 58 -6.36 -9.71 -10.42
C HIS A 58 -5.83 -10.84 -9.53
N VAL A 59 -4.88 -10.51 -8.64
CA VAL A 59 -4.30 -11.46 -7.71
C VAL A 59 -4.80 -11.08 -6.32
N ASP A 60 -5.83 -11.79 -5.90
CA ASP A 60 -6.35 -11.81 -4.52
C ASP A 60 -5.38 -12.52 -3.55
N ALA A 61 -4.08 -12.57 -3.89
CA ALA A 61 -3.08 -13.10 -3.00
C ALA A 61 -2.80 -12.03 -1.95
N ALA A 62 -3.28 -12.28 -0.73
CA ALA A 62 -2.81 -11.60 0.46
C ALA A 62 -1.28 -11.50 0.39
N PRO A 63 -0.69 -10.33 0.70
CA PRO A 63 0.76 -10.18 0.68
C PRO A 63 1.36 -11.30 1.52
N THR A 64 2.17 -12.17 0.91
CA THR A 64 2.89 -13.22 1.63
C THR A 64 3.85 -12.55 2.60
N LEU A 65 3.36 -12.30 3.82
CA LEU A 65 4.19 -11.85 4.92
C LEU A 65 5.03 -13.04 5.35
N ILE A 66 6.26 -13.12 4.83
CA ILE A 66 7.28 -13.99 5.43
C ILE A 66 7.55 -13.37 6.81
N ALA A 67 6.97 -13.96 7.85
CA ALA A 67 7.32 -13.60 9.22
C ALA A 67 8.84 -13.76 9.36
N PRO A 68 9.56 -12.77 9.93
CA PRO A 68 10.97 -12.93 10.24
C PRO A 68 11.11 -14.19 11.11
N GLN A 69 11.79 -15.21 10.59
CA GLN A 69 12.12 -16.37 11.40
C GLN A 69 13.11 -15.87 12.46
N PRO A 70 12.81 -16.02 13.77
CA PRO A 70 13.77 -15.63 14.79
C PRO A 70 15.04 -16.43 14.57
N ALA A 71 16.12 -15.75 14.17
CA ALA A 71 17.43 -16.36 14.20
C ALA A 71 17.73 -16.66 15.68
N VAL A 72 17.76 -17.94 16.05
CA VAL A 72 18.21 -18.32 17.38
C VAL A 72 19.72 -18.17 17.41
N LEU A 73 20.17 -16.93 17.52
CA LEU A 73 21.54 -16.58 17.87
C LEU A 73 21.72 -16.92 19.34
N PHE A 74 22.04 -18.18 19.62
CA PHE A 74 22.68 -18.55 20.88
C PHE A 74 24.11 -18.01 20.84
N GLU A 75 24.26 -16.71 20.98
CA GLU A 75 25.55 -16.17 21.41
C GLU A 75 25.80 -16.67 22.84
N LYS A 76 26.96 -17.29 23.04
CA LYS A 76 27.38 -17.75 24.37
C LYS A 76 27.50 -16.53 25.27
N ILE A 77 26.49 -16.28 26.10
CA ILE A 77 26.50 -15.22 27.11
C ILE A 77 27.75 -15.46 27.98
N PRO A 78 28.75 -14.58 27.97
CA PRO A 78 29.86 -14.68 28.89
C PRO A 78 29.27 -14.60 30.30
N ALA A 79 29.70 -15.48 31.21
CA ALA A 79 29.25 -15.43 32.58
C ALA A 79 29.54 -14.03 33.14
N PHE A 80 28.50 -13.25 33.41
CA PHE A 80 28.65 -11.95 34.06
C PHE A 80 29.23 -12.19 35.45
N ALA A 81 30.42 -11.65 35.70
CA ALA A 81 30.89 -11.50 37.07
C ALA A 81 29.92 -10.51 37.77
N PRO A 82 29.36 -10.84 38.95
CA PRO A 82 28.48 -9.93 39.66
C PRO A 82 29.31 -8.76 40.19
N VAL A 83 29.44 -7.70 39.40
CA VAL A 83 29.79 -6.39 39.93
C VAL A 83 28.50 -5.79 40.46
N TRP A 84 28.42 -5.66 41.77
CA TRP A 84 27.36 -4.92 42.45
C TRP A 84 27.48 -3.45 42.05
N VAL A 85 26.67 -3.03 41.07
CA VAL A 85 26.48 -1.61 40.78
C VAL A 85 25.37 -1.12 41.71
N ALA A 86 25.65 -0.06 42.47
CA ALA A 86 24.63 0.60 43.28
C ALA A 86 23.46 1.00 42.37
N ALA A 87 22.27 0.49 42.64
CA ALA A 87 21.08 0.76 41.83
C ALA A 87 20.66 2.23 41.99
N PRO A 88 21.03 3.13 41.06
CA PRO A 88 20.77 4.56 41.23
C PRO A 88 19.27 4.87 41.13
N PHE A 89 18.49 3.93 40.60
CA PHE A 89 17.06 4.09 40.34
C PHE A 89 16.16 3.76 41.54
N LEU A 90 16.68 3.18 42.63
CA LEU A 90 15.87 2.98 43.85
C LEU A 90 15.47 4.31 44.53
N GLY A 91 16.18 5.41 44.25
CA GLY A 91 15.83 6.75 44.73
C GLY A 91 14.92 7.55 43.78
N ALA A 92 14.69 7.07 42.56
CA ALA A 92 13.93 7.80 41.53
C ALA A 92 12.41 7.60 41.62
N ALA A 93 11.94 6.67 42.48
CA ALA A 93 10.52 6.39 42.69
C ALA A 93 9.71 7.58 43.26
N ILE A 94 10.38 8.64 43.73
CA ILE A 94 9.74 9.87 44.24
C ILE A 94 8.99 10.63 43.12
N PHE A 95 9.39 10.44 41.84
CA PHE A 95 8.76 11.11 40.70
C PHE A 95 7.69 10.27 39.98
N GLU A 96 7.32 9.09 40.50
CA GLU A 96 6.32 8.22 39.85
C GLU A 96 4.87 8.68 40.07
N HIS A 97 4.62 9.68 40.91
CA HIS A 97 3.27 10.19 41.14
C HIS A 97 2.91 11.30 40.14
N ALA A 98 1.90 11.04 39.30
CA ALA A 98 1.26 12.07 38.49
C ALA A 98 0.58 13.12 39.40
N PRO A 99 0.60 14.43 39.02
CA PRO A 99 -0.02 15.47 39.83
C PRO A 99 -1.53 15.21 40.00
N PRO A 100 -2.11 15.54 41.17
CA PRO A 100 -3.52 15.31 41.45
C PRO A 100 -4.40 16.10 40.47
N ALA A 101 -5.49 15.48 40.01
CA ALA A 101 -6.44 16.12 39.12
C ALA A 101 -7.12 17.31 39.81
N LEU A 102 -7.19 18.45 39.12
CA LEU A 102 -7.93 19.63 39.55
C LEU A 102 -9.44 19.34 39.54
N SER A 103 -10.08 19.52 40.70
CA SER A 103 -11.54 19.53 40.90
C SER A 103 -12.11 20.93 40.71
#